data_AF-A0A0Q7W3L6-F1
#
_entry.id   AF-A0A0Q7W3L6-F1
#
_cell.length_a   1.000
_cell.length_b   1.000
_cell.length_c   1.000
_cell.angle_alpha   90.00
_cell.angle_beta   90.00
_cell.angle_gamma   90.00
#
_symmetry.space_group_name_H-M   'P 1'
#
loop_
_entity.id
_entity.type
_entity.pdbx_description
1 polymer ?
#
loop_
_entity_poly.entity_id
_entity_poly.type
_entity_poly.pdbx_seq_one_letter_code
_entity_poly.pdbx_strand_id
1 'polypeptide(L)'
;MLGRGGNKDVFAFGQNEAVGVLRAGKNSQLITDELKLLHQLDDLGIPTVNARGPVSIGEQPGLVFDRFAQGSKDIVRLENGKVRIVGESPLLNEQSIADLQGIRNTMVNNKVQINDLQFLISNEGRVVVADPLAVNLNTLPSKNNLRMIDLLIQSAKKNGKH
;
A
#
# COMPACT_ATOMS: atom_id res chain seq x y z
N MET A 1 -6.27 17.74 -2.67
CA MET A 1 -6.57 16.30 -2.59
C MET A 1 -5.39 15.56 -3.20
N LEU A 2 -4.82 14.58 -2.48
CA LEU A 2 -3.63 13.82 -2.91
C LEU A 2 -3.99 12.51 -3.60
N GLY A 3 -5.15 11.92 -3.30
CA GLY A 3 -5.57 10.66 -3.90
C GLY A 3 -6.88 10.15 -3.32
N ARG A 4 -7.27 8.94 -3.76
CA ARG A 4 -8.45 8.22 -3.28
C ARG A 4 -8.08 6.79 -2.94
N GLY A 5 -8.38 6.38 -1.71
CA GLY A 5 -8.39 4.97 -1.30
C GLY A 5 -9.73 4.32 -1.61
N GLY A 6 -9.87 3.04 -1.26
CA GLY A 6 -11.11 2.28 -1.50
C GLY A 6 -12.33 2.91 -0.81
N ASN A 7 -12.16 3.37 0.44
CA ASN A 7 -13.21 3.98 1.26
C ASN A 7 -12.90 5.42 1.73
N LYS A 8 -11.73 5.95 1.38
CA LYS A 8 -11.19 7.19 1.93
C LYS A 8 -10.79 8.17 0.84
N ASP A 9 -10.87 9.45 1.14
CA ASP A 9 -10.23 10.50 0.35
C ASP A 9 -8.96 10.97 1.09
N VAL A 10 -7.86 11.10 0.36
CA VAL A 10 -6.55 11.40 0.93
C VAL A 10 -6.19 12.86 0.69
N PHE A 11 -5.81 13.56 1.75
CA PHE A 11 -5.44 14.97 1.76
C PHE A 11 -4.04 15.16 2.33
N ALA A 12 -3.39 16.27 2.00
CA ALA A 12 -2.15 16.65 2.66
C ALA A 12 -2.45 17.08 4.11
N PHE A 13 -1.62 16.65 5.05
CA PHE A 13 -1.73 17.00 6.46
C PHE A 13 -0.37 17.53 6.94
N GLY A 14 -0.25 18.85 7.10
CA GLY A 14 1.05 19.47 7.31
C GLY A 14 2.00 19.30 6.12
N GLN A 15 3.31 19.33 6.38
CA GLN A 15 4.33 19.27 5.32
C GLN A 15 4.65 17.82 4.89
N ASN A 16 4.73 16.91 5.86
CA ASN A 16 5.29 15.56 5.66
C ASN A 16 4.28 14.42 5.86
N GLU A 17 3.03 14.73 6.24
CA GLU A 17 2.00 13.72 6.46
C GLU A 17 0.87 13.86 5.43
N ALA A 18 0.10 12.78 5.31
CA ALA A 18 -1.17 12.73 4.61
C ALA A 18 -2.24 12.22 5.59
N VAL A 19 -3.48 12.62 5.34
CA VAL A 19 -4.64 12.13 6.10
C VAL A 19 -5.63 11.47 5.15
N GLY A 20 -5.95 10.20 5.41
CA GLY A 20 -7.02 9.47 4.77
C GLY A 20 -8.30 9.65 5.59
N VAL A 21 -9.24 10.44 5.07
CA VAL A 21 -10.52 10.72 5.71
C VAL A 21 -11.57 9.76 5.17
N LEU A 22 -12.28 9.09 6.08
CA LEU A 22 -13.34 8.16 5.72
C LEU A 22 -14.53 8.91 5.12
N ARG A 23 -15.04 8.44 3.98
CA ARG A 23 -16.20 9.06 3.34
C ARG A 23 -17.45 8.94 4.22
N ALA A 24 -18.33 9.95 4.12
CA ALA A 24 -19.60 9.97 4.85
C ALA A 24 -20.43 8.69 4.63
N GLY A 25 -21.08 8.22 5.69
CA GLY A 25 -21.92 7.02 5.67
C GLY A 25 -21.16 5.68 5.72
N LYS A 26 -19.83 5.70 5.81
CA LYS A 26 -19.02 4.49 6.02
C LYS A 26 -18.86 4.17 7.51
N ASN A 27 -18.71 2.89 7.81
CA ASN A 27 -18.48 2.42 9.18
C ASN A 27 -17.11 2.89 9.68
N SER A 28 -17.09 3.64 10.78
CA SER A 28 -15.88 4.15 11.44
C SER A 28 -14.93 3.02 11.88
N GLN A 29 -15.47 1.82 12.14
CA GLN A 29 -14.68 0.63 12.45
C GLN A 29 -13.64 0.27 11.38
N LEU A 30 -13.88 0.65 10.11
CA LEU A 30 -12.93 0.44 9.01
C LEU A 30 -11.56 1.07 9.29
N ILE A 31 -11.51 2.20 10.01
CA ILE A 31 -10.25 2.86 10.38
C ILE A 31 -9.48 2.04 11.41
N THR A 32 -10.18 1.56 12.43
CA THR A 32 -9.58 0.74 13.50
C THR A 32 -9.13 -0.62 12.96
N ASP A 33 -9.94 -1.22 12.07
CA ASP A 33 -9.62 -2.49 11.43
C ASP A 33 -8.38 -2.37 10.55
N GLU A 34 -8.27 -1.31 9.75
CA GLU A 34 -7.09 -1.06 8.92
C GLU A 34 -5.83 -0.89 9.75
N LEU A 35 -5.87 -0.10 10.84
CA LEU A 35 -4.72 0.03 11.75
C LEU A 35 -4.28 -1.32 12.31
N LYS A 36 -5.23 -2.15 12.74
CA LYS A 36 -4.95 -3.48 13.26
C LYS A 36 -4.28 -4.36 12.19
N LEU A 37 -4.75 -4.29 10.95
CA LEU A 37 -4.15 -5.06 9.84
C LEU A 37 -2.74 -4.56 9.50
N LEU A 38 -2.50 -3.24 9.53
CA LEU A 38 -1.17 -2.67 9.32
C LEU A 38 -0.20 -3.10 10.42
N HIS A 39 -0.60 -3.03 11.69
CA HIS A 39 0.22 -3.53 12.80
C HIS A 39 0.51 -5.02 12.68
N GLN A 40 -0.49 -5.83 12.31
CA GLN A 40 -0.30 -7.27 12.11
C GLN A 40 0.73 -7.57 11.00
N LEU A 41 0.78 -6.76 9.93
CA LEU A 41 1.79 -6.91 8.89
C LEU A 41 3.17 -6.46 9.37
N ASP A 42 3.24 -5.37 10.14
CA ASP A 42 4.49 -4.87 10.72
C ASP A 42 5.12 -5.88 11.69
N ASP A 43 4.31 -6.51 12.54
CA ASP A 43 4.72 -7.59 13.46
C ASP A 43 5.30 -8.81 12.72
N LEU A 44 4.90 -9.01 11.46
CA LEU A 44 5.41 -10.09 10.59
C LEU A 44 6.68 -9.69 9.82
N GLY A 45 7.17 -8.46 10.03
CA GLY A 45 8.31 -7.90 9.32
C GLY A 45 7.99 -7.44 7.89
N ILE A 46 6.71 -7.15 7.59
CA ILE A 46 6.30 -6.56 6.31
C ILE A 46 6.21 -5.03 6.52
N PRO A 47 7.06 -4.23 5.85
CA PRO A 47 7.02 -2.78 5.98
C PRO A 47 5.66 -2.21 5.59
N THR A 48 5.05 -1.45 6.51
CA THR A 48 3.77 -0.77 6.30
C THR A 48 3.92 0.74 6.34
N VAL A 49 2.88 1.45 5.90
CA VAL A 49 2.75 2.88 6.17
C VAL A 49 2.71 3.12 7.68
N ASN A 50 3.46 4.12 8.14
CA ASN A 50 3.42 4.55 9.53
C ASN A 50 2.10 5.29 9.79
N ALA A 51 1.04 4.54 10.06
CA ALA A 51 -0.31 5.07 10.26
C ALA A 51 -0.61 5.28 11.75
N ARG A 52 -1.26 6.40 12.06
CA ARG A 52 -1.75 6.75 13.39
C ARG A 52 -3.20 7.19 13.34
N GLY A 53 -3.97 6.77 14.34
CA GLY A 53 -5.37 7.11 14.51
C GLY A 53 -6.09 6.13 15.46
N PRO A 54 -7.44 6.09 15.43
CA PRO A 54 -8.31 6.98 14.67
C PRO A 54 -8.13 8.45 15.07
N VAL A 55 -8.18 9.36 14.09
CA VAL A 55 -8.29 10.82 14.33
C VAL A 55 -9.63 11.34 13.81
N SER A 56 -10.12 12.43 14.38
CA SER A 56 -11.32 13.13 13.89
C SER A 56 -10.92 14.32 13.02
N ILE A 57 -11.36 14.33 11.76
CA ILE A 57 -11.22 15.46 10.85
C ILE A 57 -12.63 16.03 10.62
N GLY A 58 -12.98 17.05 11.42
CA GLY A 58 -14.37 17.45 11.59
C GLY A 58 -15.18 16.32 12.20
N GLU A 59 -16.28 15.93 11.56
CA GLU A 59 -17.14 14.82 11.99
C GLU A 59 -16.71 13.46 11.42
N GLN A 60 -15.71 13.42 10.54
CA GLN A 60 -15.29 12.20 9.86
C GLN A 60 -14.07 11.56 10.52
N PRO A 61 -14.08 10.24 10.76
CA PRO A 61 -12.91 9.52 11.24
C PRO A 61 -11.86 9.39 10.13
N GLY A 62 -10.58 9.35 10.50
CA GLY A 62 -9.48 9.22 9.55
C GLY A 62 -8.21 8.64 10.15
N LEU A 63 -7.22 8.48 9.27
CA LEU A 63 -5.87 8.02 9.59
C LEU A 63 -4.85 9.01 9.06
N VAL A 64 -3.91 9.40 9.91
CA VAL A 64 -2.73 10.16 9.49
C VAL A 64 -1.60 9.17 9.21
N PHE A 65 -0.85 9.38 8.15
CA PHE A 65 0.31 8.55 7.80
C PHE A 65 1.36 9.38 7.06
N ASP A 66 2.58 8.86 6.96
CA ASP A 66 3.65 9.53 6.21
C ASP A 66 3.22 9.84 4.78
N ARG A 67 3.69 10.96 4.24
CA ARG A 67 3.39 11.34 2.87
C ARG A 67 4.23 10.52 1.89
N PHE A 68 3.55 9.89 0.95
CA PHE A 68 4.18 9.19 -0.17
C PHE A 68 3.89 9.91 -1.50
N ALA A 69 4.76 9.70 -2.46
CA ALA A 69 4.73 10.41 -3.74
C ALA A 69 3.79 9.74 -4.76
N GLN A 70 3.68 8.41 -4.72
CA GLN A 70 2.85 7.66 -5.68
C GLN A 70 2.27 6.38 -5.08
N GLY A 71 1.07 5.99 -5.52
CA GLY A 71 0.46 4.70 -5.21
C GLY A 71 0.73 3.65 -6.28
N SER A 72 0.88 2.39 -5.89
CA SER A 72 1.16 1.31 -6.85
C SER A 72 0.06 1.08 -7.88
N LYS A 73 -1.20 1.42 -7.56
CA LYS A 73 -2.36 1.25 -8.45
C LYS A 73 -2.30 2.14 -9.71
N ASP A 74 -1.48 3.18 -9.70
CA ASP A 74 -1.22 4.01 -10.89
C ASP A 74 -0.21 3.36 -11.85
N ILE A 75 0.52 2.34 -11.39
CA ILE A 75 1.57 1.64 -12.14
C ILE A 75 1.09 0.25 -12.52
N VAL A 76 0.54 -0.48 -11.55
CA VAL A 76 0.07 -1.86 -11.69
C VAL A 76 -1.27 -2.00 -10.99
N ARG A 77 -2.31 -2.44 -11.73
CA ARG A 77 -3.63 -2.68 -11.16
C ARG A 77 -4.31 -3.91 -11.79
N LEU A 78 -5.38 -4.37 -11.15
CA LEU A 78 -6.24 -5.41 -11.67
C LEU A 78 -7.20 -4.81 -12.71
N GLU A 79 -7.05 -5.18 -13.98
CA GLU A 79 -7.99 -4.83 -15.06
C GLU A 79 -8.54 -6.10 -15.71
N ASN A 80 -9.87 -6.21 -15.81
CA ASN A 80 -10.55 -7.36 -16.41
C ASN A 80 -10.07 -8.71 -15.84
N GLY A 81 -9.89 -8.77 -14.52
CA GLY A 81 -9.43 -9.96 -13.79
C GLY A 81 -7.94 -10.29 -13.95
N LYS A 82 -7.15 -9.42 -14.60
CA LYS A 82 -5.71 -9.63 -14.83
C LYS A 82 -4.90 -8.47 -14.28
N VAL A 83 -3.87 -8.77 -13.51
CA VAL A 83 -2.92 -7.76 -13.01
C VAL A 83 -2.00 -7.35 -14.15
N ARG A 84 -1.96 -6.04 -14.46
CA ARG A 84 -1.22 -5.47 -15.60
C ARG A 84 -0.55 -4.16 -15.22
N ILE A 85 0.52 -3.84 -15.93
CA ILE A 85 1.12 -2.51 -15.90
C ILE A 85 0.20 -1.55 -16.67
N VAL A 86 -0.16 -0.44 -16.05
CA VAL A 86 -1.07 0.59 -16.57
C VAL A 86 -0.45 1.99 -16.60
N GLY A 87 0.73 2.14 -16.01
CA GLY A 87 1.47 3.39 -15.97
C GLY A 87 2.93 3.15 -15.64
N GLU A 88 3.69 4.25 -15.63
CA GLU A 88 5.11 4.25 -15.29
C GLU A 88 5.33 5.01 -13.98
N SER A 89 6.48 4.79 -13.36
CA SER A 89 6.89 5.54 -12.18
C SER A 89 8.39 5.74 -12.24
N PRO A 90 8.88 6.99 -12.36
CA PRO A 90 10.31 7.28 -12.29
C PRO A 90 10.89 7.07 -10.89
N LEU A 91 10.04 6.93 -9.87
CA LEU A 91 10.44 6.75 -8.47
C LEU A 91 10.86 5.31 -8.16
N LEU A 92 10.44 4.34 -8.97
CA LEU A 92 10.82 2.95 -8.80
C LEU A 92 12.29 2.74 -9.18
N ASN A 93 13.10 2.27 -8.22
CA ASN A 93 14.55 2.13 -8.36
C ASN A 93 15.07 0.83 -7.70
N GLU A 94 16.40 0.71 -7.52
CA GLU A 94 17.02 -0.46 -6.89
C GLU A 94 16.53 -0.70 -5.45
N GLN A 95 16.31 0.35 -4.67
CA GLN A 95 15.72 0.23 -3.33
C GLN A 95 14.30 -0.34 -3.41
N SER A 96 13.49 0.12 -4.36
CA SER A 96 12.14 -0.44 -4.58
C SER A 96 12.18 -1.94 -4.88
N ILE A 97 13.16 -2.40 -5.67
CA ILE A 97 13.34 -3.83 -5.97
C ILE A 97 13.63 -4.60 -4.69
N ALA A 98 14.56 -4.11 -3.85
CA ALA A 98 14.92 -4.74 -2.59
C ALA A 98 13.72 -4.83 -1.63
N ASP A 99 12.97 -3.73 -1.47
CA ASP A 99 11.77 -3.69 -0.62
C ASP A 99 10.70 -4.67 -1.11
N LEU A 100 10.40 -4.65 -2.40
CA LEU A 100 9.40 -5.54 -3.02
C LEU A 100 9.81 -7.01 -2.92
N GLN A 101 11.09 -7.34 -3.08
CA GLN A 101 11.61 -8.70 -2.90
C GLN A 101 11.53 -9.14 -1.43
N GLY A 102 11.89 -8.25 -0.50
CA GLY A 102 11.76 -8.48 0.94
C GLY A 102 10.32 -8.80 1.31
N ILE A 103 9.38 -7.93 0.93
CA ILE A 103 7.94 -8.13 1.18
C ILE A 103 7.46 -9.45 0.58
N ARG A 104 7.81 -9.75 -0.68
CA ARG A 104 7.45 -11.01 -1.34
C ARG A 104 7.94 -12.23 -0.57
N ASN A 105 9.20 -12.21 -0.14
CA ASN A 105 9.82 -13.32 0.57
C ASN A 105 9.17 -13.52 1.93
N THR A 106 8.95 -12.44 2.69
CA THR A 106 8.26 -12.48 3.98
C THR A 106 6.84 -13.04 3.82
N MET A 107 6.08 -12.55 2.83
CA MET A 107 4.73 -13.04 2.56
C MET A 107 4.69 -14.55 2.21
N VAL A 108 5.65 -15.03 1.42
CA VAL A 108 5.73 -16.46 1.04
C VAL A 108 6.16 -17.31 2.24
N ASN A 109 7.23 -16.92 2.93
CA ASN A 109 7.80 -17.68 4.04
C ASN A 109 6.83 -17.78 5.23
N ASN A 110 6.13 -16.69 5.53
CA ASN A 110 5.18 -16.63 6.63
C ASN A 110 3.76 -17.06 6.23
N LYS A 111 3.54 -17.47 4.96
CA LYS A 111 2.22 -17.83 4.40
C LYS A 111 1.17 -16.75 4.71
N VAL A 112 1.40 -15.55 4.21
CA VAL A 112 0.55 -14.38 4.41
C VAL A 112 -0.09 -13.98 3.09
N GLN A 113 -1.42 -14.03 3.03
CA GLN A 113 -2.18 -13.46 1.93
C GLN A 113 -2.78 -12.12 2.33
N ILE A 114 -2.63 -11.11 1.47
CA ILE A 114 -3.18 -9.76 1.67
C ILE A 114 -4.25 -9.50 0.61
N ASN A 115 -5.47 -9.21 1.05
CA ASN A 115 -6.57 -8.85 0.16
C ASN A 115 -6.51 -7.34 -0.16
N ASP A 116 -6.78 -6.99 -1.42
CA ASP A 116 -6.59 -5.65 -1.99
C ASP A 116 -5.19 -5.06 -1.72
N LEU A 117 -4.15 -5.88 -1.94
CA LEU A 117 -2.76 -5.46 -1.79
C LEU A 117 -2.47 -4.19 -2.58
N GLN A 118 -1.99 -3.17 -1.87
CA GLN A 118 -1.57 -1.90 -2.41
C GLN A 118 -0.27 -1.46 -1.73
N PHE A 119 0.55 -0.72 -2.48
CA PHE A 119 1.78 -0.14 -1.98
C PHE A 119 1.78 1.38 -2.17
N LEU A 120 2.57 2.06 -1.35
CA LEU A 120 2.97 3.45 -1.55
C LEU A 120 4.47 3.55 -1.78
N ILE A 121 4.86 4.51 -2.61
CA ILE A 121 6.24 4.73 -3.07
C ILE A 121 6.64 6.15 -2.68
N SER A 122 7.76 6.27 -1.96
CA SER A 122 8.34 7.56 -1.54
C SER A 122 9.10 8.23 -2.68
N ASN A 123 9.56 9.48 -2.49
CA ASN A 123 10.39 10.15 -3.50
C ASN A 123 11.74 9.46 -3.70
N GLU A 124 12.21 8.76 -2.67
CA GLU A 124 13.48 8.04 -2.63
C GLU A 124 13.36 6.59 -3.15
N GLY A 125 12.14 6.15 -3.46
CA GLY A 125 11.87 4.81 -3.99
C GLY A 125 11.63 3.73 -2.92
N ARG A 126 11.58 4.08 -1.63
CA ARG A 126 11.09 3.18 -0.56
C ARG A 126 9.65 2.75 -0.85
N VAL A 127 9.37 1.44 -0.70
CA VAL A 127 8.05 0.83 -0.91
C VAL A 127 7.51 0.23 0.37
N VAL A 128 6.26 0.55 0.71
CA VAL A 128 5.56 -0.02 1.88
C VAL A 128 4.14 -0.44 1.53
N VAL A 129 3.59 -1.40 2.28
CA VAL A 129 2.18 -1.82 2.16
C VAL A 129 1.25 -0.77 2.76
N ALA A 130 0.11 -0.52 2.08
CA ALA A 130 -0.91 0.42 2.52
C ALA A 130 -2.32 -0.10 2.27
N ASP A 131 -3.30 0.41 3.03
CA ASP A 131 -4.74 0.20 2.87
C ASP A 131 -5.17 -1.28 2.68
N PRO A 132 -4.66 -2.25 3.49
CA PRO A 132 -5.03 -3.65 3.33
C PRO A 132 -6.51 -3.88 3.68
N LEU A 133 -7.22 -4.66 2.85
CA LEU A 133 -8.62 -5.00 3.13
C LEU A 133 -8.75 -6.18 4.11
N ALA A 134 -7.85 -7.15 4.02
CA ALA A 134 -7.77 -8.27 4.95
C ALA A 134 -6.37 -8.91 4.90
N VAL A 135 -5.95 -9.52 6.01
CA VAL A 135 -4.70 -10.27 6.12
C VAL A 135 -5.03 -11.69 6.59
N ASN A 136 -4.82 -12.68 5.73
CA ASN A 136 -5.05 -14.09 6.02
C ASN A 136 -3.73 -14.77 6.33
N LEU A 137 -3.56 -15.19 7.58
CA LEU A 137 -2.41 -15.96 8.02
C LEU A 137 -2.54 -17.43 7.62
N ASN A 138 -1.41 -18.15 7.59
CA ASN A 138 -1.33 -19.55 7.19
C ASN A 138 -1.88 -19.83 5.78
N THR A 139 -1.97 -18.80 4.94
CA THR A 139 -2.51 -18.85 3.59
C THR A 139 -1.47 -18.30 2.62
N LEU A 140 -1.13 -19.08 1.59
CA LEU A 140 -0.14 -18.63 0.60
C LEU A 140 -0.61 -17.34 -0.09
N PRO A 141 0.31 -16.42 -0.44
CA PRO A 141 -0.02 -15.24 -1.23
C PRO A 141 -0.77 -15.63 -2.50
N SER A 142 -1.81 -14.86 -2.85
CA SER A 142 -2.55 -15.11 -4.07
C SER A 142 -1.66 -14.89 -5.30
N LYS A 143 -2.02 -15.52 -6.43
CA LYS A 143 -1.34 -15.28 -7.72
C LYS A 143 -1.34 -13.79 -8.09
N ASN A 144 -2.40 -13.07 -7.73
CA ASN A 144 -2.49 -11.63 -7.98
C ASN A 144 -1.55 -10.82 -7.09
N ASN A 145 -1.36 -11.21 -5.81
CA ASN A 145 -0.38 -10.55 -4.94
C ASN A 145 1.02 -10.67 -5.53
N LEU A 146 1.44 -11.90 -5.83
CA LEU A 146 2.77 -12.17 -6.38
C LEU A 146 2.95 -11.48 -7.72
N ARG A 147 1.94 -11.53 -8.60
CA ARG A 147 1.99 -10.88 -9.91
C ARG A 147 2.11 -9.36 -9.80
N MET A 148 1.44 -8.72 -8.85
CA MET A 148 1.56 -7.28 -8.63
C MET A 148 2.99 -6.89 -8.27
N ILE A 149 3.59 -7.61 -7.30
CA ILE A 149 4.98 -7.39 -6.90
C ILE A 149 5.92 -7.61 -8.08
N ASP A 150 5.78 -8.73 -8.79
CA ASP A 150 6.67 -9.07 -9.92
C ASP A 150 6.60 -8.00 -11.03
N LEU A 151 5.43 -7.43 -11.31
CA LEU A 151 5.27 -6.36 -12.30
C LEU A 151 5.83 -5.01 -11.83
N LEU A 152 5.74 -4.69 -10.54
CA LEU A 152 6.39 -3.50 -9.98
C LEU A 152 7.91 -3.64 -10.04
N ILE A 153 8.46 -4.82 -9.71
CA ILE A 153 9.89 -5.12 -9.88
C ILE A 153 10.30 -5.01 -11.35
N GLN A 154 9.48 -5.51 -12.28
CA GLN A 154 9.74 -5.36 -13.72
C GLN A 154 9.80 -3.89 -14.13
N SER A 155 8.88 -3.07 -13.63
CA SER A 155 8.85 -1.62 -13.89
C SER A 155 10.12 -0.93 -13.34
N ALA A 156 10.50 -1.22 -12.09
CA ALA A 156 11.72 -0.69 -11.47
C ALA A 156 12.99 -1.06 -12.26
N LYS A 157 13.09 -2.31 -12.73
CA LYS A 157 14.23 -2.78 -13.54
C LYS A 157 14.32 -2.10 -14.90
N LYS A 158 13.22 -1.55 -15.43
CA LYS A 158 13.23 -0.79 -16.69
C LYS A 158 13.93 0.57 -16.48
N ASN A 159 13.70 1.21 -15.34
CA ASN A 159 14.28 2.52 -15.04
C ASN A 159 15.80 2.49 -14.87
N GLY A 160 16.35 1.41 -14.31
CA GLY A 160 17.80 1.25 -14.09
C GLY A 160 18.62 0.87 -15.33
N LYS A 161 18.01 0.80 -16.53
CA LYS A 161 18.69 0.43 -17.79
C LYS A 161 19.09 1.64 -18.65
N HIS A 162 19.31 2.80 -18.02
CA HIS A 162 19.69 4.04 -18.69
C HIS A 162 21.11 4.45 -18.33
#